data_AF-A0A6P6CU56-F1
#
_entry.id   AF-A0A6P6CU56-F1
#
_cell.length_a   1.000
_cell.length_b   1.000
_cell.length_c   1.000
_cell.angle_alpha   90.00
_cell.angle_beta   90.00
_cell.angle_gamma   90.00
#
_symmetry.space_group_name_H-M   'P 1'
#
loop_
_entity.id
_entity.type
_entity.pdbx_description
1 polymer ?
#
loop_
_entity_poly.entity_id
_entity_poly.type
_entity_poly.pdbx_seq_one_letter_code
_entity_poly.pdbx_strand_id
1 'polypeptide(L)'
;MTPQCDVLVSPTGSHLMLCQSHTRCGDKFYDPQQHCCYDDAVVPLGRTRKCGNCTFRVCFEQCCPWSLRPQEAFVVKVKGQKCALAPSLDDRVCSSVSWQRTR
;
A
#
# COMPACT_ATOMS: atom_id res chain seq x y z
N MET A 1 0.99 -20.29 3.09
CA MET A 1 0.48 -19.76 1.81
C MET A 1 0.49 -20.90 0.80
N THR A 2 -0.65 -21.26 0.21
CA THR A 2 -0.70 -22.31 -0.83
C THR A 2 -0.61 -21.62 -2.20
N PRO A 3 0.43 -21.86 -3.01
CA PRO A 3 0.49 -21.33 -4.37
C PRO A 3 -0.62 -21.94 -5.22
N GLN A 4 -1.23 -21.15 -6.10
CA GLN A 4 -2.12 -21.68 -7.13
C GLN A 4 -1.23 -22.10 -8.30
N CYS A 5 -1.28 -23.37 -8.66
CA CYS A 5 -0.47 -23.92 -9.74
C CYS A 5 -1.37 -24.31 -10.90
N ASP A 6 -1.12 -23.73 -12.07
CA ASP A 6 -1.76 -24.11 -13.31
C ASP A 6 -0.94 -25.22 -13.98
N VAL A 7 -1.61 -26.26 -14.47
CA VAL A 7 -0.96 -27.36 -15.20
C VAL A 7 -0.95 -27.00 -16.69
N LEU A 8 0.24 -26.75 -17.23
CA LEU A 8 0.46 -26.60 -18.66
C LEU A 8 0.86 -27.97 -19.23
N VAL A 9 0.15 -28.43 -20.24
CA VAL A 9 0.52 -29.61 -21.02
C VAL A 9 1.34 -29.17 -22.24
N SER A 10 2.61 -29.57 -22.27
CA SER A 10 3.46 -29.39 -23.44
C SER A 10 3.01 -30.34 -24.59
N PRO A 11 3.19 -29.97 -25.87
CA PRO A 11 2.93 -30.87 -27.00
C PRO A 11 3.65 -32.21 -26.92
N THR A 12 4.73 -32.29 -26.15
CA THR A 12 5.54 -33.50 -25.91
C THR A 12 4.99 -34.40 -24.78
N GLY A 13 3.84 -34.09 -24.20
CA GLY A 13 3.23 -34.87 -23.12
C GLY A 13 3.84 -34.65 -21.73
N SER A 14 4.77 -33.69 -21.58
CA SER A 14 5.28 -33.28 -20.28
C SER A 14 4.33 -32.28 -19.61
N HIS A 15 4.00 -32.56 -18.35
CA HIS A 15 3.24 -31.64 -17.50
C HIS A 15 4.20 -30.64 -16.85
N LEU A 16 4.05 -29.36 -17.19
CA LEU A 16 4.72 -28.24 -16.51
C LEU A 16 3.73 -27.60 -15.53
N MET A 17 4.08 -27.52 -14.26
CA MET A 17 3.30 -26.74 -13.29
C MET A 17 3.83 -25.31 -13.23
N LEU A 18 2.99 -24.34 -13.59
CA LEU A 18 3.26 -22.93 -13.40
C LEU A 18 2.62 -22.49 -12.09
N CYS A 19 3.39 -22.43 -11.02
CA CYS A 19 2.91 -21.93 -9.74
C CYS A 19 3.04 -20.41 -9.71
N GLN A 20 1.91 -19.71 -9.78
CA GLN A 20 1.88 -18.27 -9.56
C GLN A 20 1.74 -18.01 -8.06
N SER A 21 2.65 -17.20 -7.51
CA SER A 21 2.52 -16.70 -6.14
C SER A 21 1.40 -15.67 -6.10
N HIS A 22 0.15 -16.13 -6.02
CA HIS A 22 -0.97 -15.22 -5.87
C HIS A 22 -0.98 -14.64 -4.46
N THR A 23 -0.87 -13.31 -4.40
CA THR A 23 -1.01 -12.61 -3.13
C THR A 23 -2.50 -12.48 -2.83
N ARG A 24 -2.89 -12.64 -1.56
CA ARG A 24 -4.28 -12.54 -1.13
C ARG A 24 -4.52 -11.27 -0.32
N CYS A 25 -5.70 -10.71 -0.47
CA CYS A 25 -6.25 -9.64 0.35
C CYS A 25 -7.61 -10.12 0.87
N GLY A 26 -7.66 -10.55 2.13
CA GLY A 26 -8.76 -11.38 2.62
C GLY A 26 -8.91 -12.65 1.77
N ASP A 27 -10.09 -12.83 1.19
CA ASP A 27 -10.42 -13.99 0.32
C ASP A 27 -10.15 -13.75 -1.17
N LYS A 28 -9.71 -12.54 -1.56
CA LYS A 28 -9.48 -12.19 -2.96
C LYS A 28 -8.02 -12.37 -3.33
N PHE A 29 -7.77 -13.06 -4.44
CA PHE A 29 -6.48 -13.03 -5.09
C PHE A 29 -6.32 -11.75 -5.92
N TYR A 30 -5.08 -11.28 -6.05
CA TYR A 30 -4.76 -10.15 -6.90
C TYR A 30 -3.39 -10.32 -7.55
N ASP A 31 -3.21 -9.66 -8.70
CA ASP A 31 -1.91 -9.52 -9.36
C ASP A 31 -1.10 -8.41 -8.66
N PRO A 32 0.01 -8.73 -7.98
CA PRO A 32 0.84 -7.75 -7.28
C PRO A 32 1.54 -6.75 -8.22
N GLN A 33 1.61 -7.03 -9.53
CA GLN A 33 2.13 -6.09 -10.52
C GLN A 33 1.14 -4.98 -10.86
N GLN A 34 -0.15 -5.17 -10.57
CA GLN A 34 -1.23 -4.24 -10.93
C GLN A 34 -2.00 -3.72 -9.71
N HIS A 35 -2.01 -4.48 -8.62
CA HIS A 35 -2.82 -4.20 -7.44
C HIS A 35 -2.05 -4.44 -6.14
N CYS A 36 -2.58 -3.88 -5.05
CA CYS A 36 -2.15 -4.18 -3.70
C CYS A 36 -3.35 -4.36 -2.76
N CYS A 37 -3.09 -4.92 -1.57
CA CYS A 37 -4.06 -4.96 -0.49
C CYS A 37 -3.97 -3.68 0.36
N TYR A 38 -5.10 -3.02 0.56
CA TYR A 38 -5.22 -1.83 1.40
C TYR A 38 -6.60 -1.79 2.07
N ASP A 39 -6.65 -1.70 3.41
CA ASP A 39 -7.88 -1.76 4.22
C ASP A 39 -8.77 -2.96 3.82
N ASP A 40 -8.17 -4.15 3.71
CA ASP A 40 -8.82 -5.40 3.27
C ASP A 40 -9.48 -5.37 1.88
N ALA A 41 -9.15 -4.35 1.07
CA ALA A 41 -9.60 -4.21 -0.30
C ALA A 41 -8.43 -4.33 -1.30
N VAL A 42 -8.68 -5.02 -2.41
CA VAL A 42 -7.79 -5.01 -3.58
C VAL A 42 -7.96 -3.67 -4.29
N VAL A 43 -6.88 -2.90 -4.38
CA VAL A 43 -6.86 -1.58 -5.02
C VAL A 43 -5.74 -1.50 -6.07
N PRO A 44 -5.89 -0.69 -7.13
CA PRO A 44 -4.84 -0.53 -8.13
C PRO A 44 -3.60 0.16 -7.55
N LEU A 45 -2.41 -0.14 -8.09
CA LEU A 45 -1.14 0.49 -7.65
C LEU A 45 -1.14 2.02 -7.77
N GLY A 46 -2.01 2.59 -8.60
CA GLY A 46 -2.19 4.03 -8.76
C GLY A 46 -3.06 4.69 -7.68
N ARG A 47 -3.68 3.92 -6.76
CA ARG A 47 -4.60 4.46 -5.75
C ARG A 47 -3.88 5.41 -4.79
N THR A 48 -4.45 6.60 -4.62
CA THR A 48 -3.95 7.62 -3.69
C THR A 48 -4.96 7.95 -2.59
N ARG A 49 -4.48 8.48 -1.46
CA ARG A 49 -5.29 9.10 -0.39
C ARG A 49 -4.64 10.40 0.09
N LYS A 50 -5.43 11.23 0.77
CA LYS A 50 -4.94 12.47 1.39
C LYS A 50 -4.24 12.19 2.73
N CYS A 51 -3.22 12.99 3.02
CA CYS A 51 -2.48 13.02 4.26
C CYS A 51 -2.19 14.50 4.59
N GLY A 52 -3.07 15.14 5.37
CA GLY A 52 -3.07 16.59 5.49
C GLY A 52 -3.33 17.29 4.14
N ASN A 53 -2.41 18.16 3.73
CA ASN A 53 -2.42 18.82 2.42
C ASN A 53 -1.76 17.99 1.29
N CYS A 54 -1.12 16.87 1.61
CA CYS A 54 -0.47 16.00 0.62
C CYS A 54 -1.38 14.87 0.14
N THR A 55 -0.93 14.18 -0.90
CA THR A 55 -1.44 12.85 -1.30
C THR A 55 -0.32 11.81 -1.28
N PHE A 56 -0.67 10.58 -0.90
CA PHE A 56 0.26 9.44 -0.91
C PHE A 56 -0.35 8.24 -1.63
N ARG A 57 0.50 7.38 -2.21
CA ARG A 57 0.10 6.14 -2.88
C ARG A 57 -0.05 5.03 -1.85
N VAL A 58 -1.27 4.56 -1.66
CA VAL A 58 -1.62 3.64 -0.54
C VAL A 58 -0.92 2.28 -0.61
N CYS A 59 -0.41 1.90 -1.78
CA CYS A 59 0.31 0.65 -1.96
C CYS A 59 1.76 0.71 -1.46
N PHE A 60 2.41 1.87 -1.54
CA PHE A 60 3.84 2.04 -1.28
C PHE A 60 4.14 2.89 -0.06
N GLU A 61 3.19 3.74 0.33
CA GLU A 61 3.37 4.77 1.34
C GLU A 61 2.30 4.67 2.43
N GLN A 62 2.60 5.27 3.57
CA GLN A 62 1.70 5.39 4.71
C GLN A 62 1.72 6.82 5.27
N CYS A 63 0.57 7.29 5.72
CA CYS A 63 0.43 8.58 6.39
C CYS A 63 0.60 8.39 7.89
N CYS A 64 1.62 9.02 8.46
CA CYS A 64 1.92 8.99 9.88
C CYS A 64 1.49 10.33 10.52
N PRO A 65 0.71 10.32 11.61
CA PRO A 65 0.52 11.52 12.42
C PRO A 65 1.86 11.91 13.06
N TRP A 66 2.23 13.19 12.93
CA TRP A 66 3.47 13.74 13.45
C TRP A 66 3.15 14.95 14.35
N SER A 67 3.09 14.70 15.66
CA SER A 67 2.83 15.75 16.64
C SER A 67 4.14 16.37 17.13
N LEU A 68 4.58 17.46 16.49
CA LEU A 68 5.48 18.42 17.13
C LEU A 68 4.59 19.55 17.65
N ARG A 69 4.31 19.57 18.95
CA ARG A 69 3.57 20.69 19.56
C ARG A 69 4.26 22.01 19.17
N PRO A 70 3.54 23.02 18.67
CA PRO A 70 2.09 23.24 18.76
C PRO A 70 1.27 22.91 17.49
N GLN A 71 1.88 22.41 16.40
CA GLN A 71 1.17 22.19 15.14
C GLN A 71 1.12 20.69 14.80
N GLU A 72 -0.09 20.15 14.65
CA GLU A 72 -0.25 18.80 14.09
C GLU A 72 0.28 18.84 12.65
N ALA A 73 1.29 18.03 12.37
CA ALA A 73 1.77 17.77 11.04
C ALA A 73 1.50 16.30 10.72
N PHE A 74 1.53 15.97 9.44
CA PHE A 74 1.54 14.60 8.98
C PHE A 74 2.83 14.36 8.22
N VAL A 75 3.29 13.11 8.21
CA VAL A 75 4.47 12.72 7.44
C VAL A 75 4.08 11.52 6.59
N VAL A 76 4.31 11.61 5.29
CA VAL A 76 4.20 10.47 4.39
C VAL A 76 5.54 9.74 4.40
N LYS A 77 5.50 8.45 4.78
CA LYS A 77 6.66 7.55 4.80
C LYS A 77 6.43 6.37 3.87
N VAL A 78 7.52 5.70 3.47
CA VAL A 78 7.44 4.43 2.75
C VAL A 78 6.92 3.35 3.71
N LYS A 79 6.08 2.44 3.21
CA LYS A 79 5.62 1.29 3.99
C LYS A 79 6.80 0.48 4.52
N GLY A 80 6.67 0.02 5.77
CA GLY A 80 7.72 -0.70 6.49
C GLY A 80 8.59 0.20 7.37
N GLN A 81 8.54 1.51 7.19
CA GLN A 81 9.15 2.47 8.12
C GLN A 81 8.23 2.71 9.33
N LYS A 82 8.82 2.86 10.53
CA LYS A 82 8.06 3.16 11.74
C LYS A 82 7.70 4.65 11.79
N CYS A 83 6.43 4.96 12.03
CA CYS A 83 5.96 6.35 12.19
C CYS A 83 6.63 7.10 13.35
N ALA A 84 7.06 6.38 14.41
CA ALA A 84 7.72 6.97 15.57
C ALA A 84 9.15 7.46 15.31
N LEU A 85 9.76 7.09 14.17
CA LEU A 85 11.09 7.55 13.81
C LEU A 85 11.03 8.97 13.26
N ALA A 86 12.06 9.77 13.59
CA ALA A 86 12.26 11.10 13.03
C ALA A 86 12.11 11.09 11.50
N PRO A 87 11.59 12.17 10.89
CA PRO A 87 11.50 12.27 9.44
C PRO A 87 12.90 12.16 8.83
N SER A 88 13.10 11.29 7.85
CA SER A 88 14.30 11.27 7.02
C SER A 88 14.20 12.29 5.89
N LEU A 89 15.31 12.53 5.16
CA LEU A 89 15.32 13.41 3.99
C LEU A 89 14.31 12.99 2.90
N ASP A 90 14.02 11.69 2.79
CA ASP A 90 13.03 11.15 1.85
C ASP A 90 11.57 11.27 2.33
N ASP A 91 11.33 11.69 3.58
CA ASP A 91 9.99 11.79 4.14
C ASP A 91 9.33 13.11 3.73
N ARG A 92 8.07 13.04 3.28
CA ARG A 92 7.31 14.25 2.90
C ARG A 92 6.52 14.75 4.10
N VAL A 93 6.92 15.90 4.63
CA VAL A 93 6.18 16.60 5.69
C VAL A 93 5.00 17.33 5.08
N CYS A 94 3.82 17.12 5.67
CA CYS A 94 2.54 17.61 5.20
C CYS A 94 1.88 18.44 6.29
N SER A 95 1.37 19.60 5.91
CA SER A 95 0.65 20.49 6.83
C SER A 95 -0.70 19.88 7.19
N SER A 96 -1.10 19.98 8.46
CA SER A 96 -2.49 19.69 8.83
C SER A 96 -3.41 20.66 8.10
N VAL A 97 -4.42 20.11 7.44
CA VAL A 97 -5.55 20.89 6.96
C VAL A 97 -6.52 21.02 8.14
N SER A 98 -6.76 22.25 8.59
CA SER A 98 -7.85 22.50 9.53
C SER A 98 -9.15 22.10 8.85
N TRP A 99 -9.68 20.93 9.20
CA TRP A 99 -11.05 20.61 8.88
C TRP A 99 -11.90 21.60 9.66
N GLN A 100 -12.30 22.71 9.01
CA GLN A 100 -13.43 23.49 9.48
C GLN A 100 -14.61 22.53 9.43
N ARG A 101 -14.93 21.98 10.60
CA ARG A 101 -16.10 21.15 10.89
C ARG A 101 -17.31 21.92 10.37
N THR A 102 -17.74 21.60 9.16
CA THR A 102 -18.91 22.22 8.55
C THR A 102 -20.09 21.74 9.39
N ARG A 103 -20.75 22.71 10.01
CA ARG A 103 -21.90 22.55 10.90
C ARG A 103 -23.08 21.94 10.16
#